data_AF-U5QIL4-F1
#
_entry.id   AF-U5QIL4-F1
#
_cell.length_a   1.000
_cell.length_b   1.000
_cell.length_c   1.000
_cell.angle_alpha   90.00
_cell.angle_beta   90.00
_cell.angle_gamma   90.00
#
_symmetry.space_group_name_H-M   'P 1'
#
loop_
_entity.id
_entity.type
_entity.pdbx_description
1 polymer ?
#
loop_
_entity_poly.entity_id
_entity_poly.type
_entity_poly.pdbx_seq_one_letter_code
_entity_poly.pdbx_strand_id
1 'polypeptide(L)'
;MSDKPFSIAEFTARVEQVARRVDPVLRVSQAGDTVVLVSYPGLGSHVWVAAADDGEKFAVLKTRNDAPRPAHMGSISPVGEGFLAEILRNYVAEVGHPRV
;
A
#
# COMPACT_ATOMS: atom_id res chain seq x y z
N MET A 1 4.61 21.32 -14.55
CA MET A 1 3.79 20.11 -14.77
C MET A 1 4.77 19.04 -15.22
N SER A 2 4.92 17.94 -14.48
CA SER A 2 5.86 16.88 -14.85
C SER A 2 5.25 16.06 -16.00
N ASP A 3 5.84 16.14 -17.19
CA ASP A 3 5.44 15.41 -18.42
C ASP A 3 5.72 13.89 -18.38
N LYS A 4 5.95 13.30 -17.21
CA LYS A 4 6.28 11.87 -17.13
C LYS A 4 4.98 11.07 -16.98
N PRO A 5 4.62 10.19 -17.94
CA PRO A 5 3.43 9.38 -17.82
C PRO A 5 3.53 8.48 -16.59
N PHE A 6 2.41 8.35 -15.87
CA PHE A 6 2.31 7.50 -14.69
C PHE A 6 2.75 6.06 -15.01
N SER A 7 3.58 5.49 -14.15
CA SER A 7 4.02 4.09 -14.24
C SER A 7 3.58 3.33 -12.99
N ILE A 8 2.62 2.42 -13.16
CA ILE A 8 2.19 1.51 -12.11
C ILE A 8 3.35 0.64 -11.60
N ALA A 9 4.32 0.30 -12.46
CA ALA A 9 5.51 -0.45 -12.08
C ALA A 9 6.41 0.36 -11.13
N GLU A 10 6.66 1.64 -11.43
CA GLU A 10 7.43 2.53 -10.55
C GLU A 10 6.71 2.75 -9.21
N PHE A 11 5.38 2.92 -9.25
CA PHE A 11 4.54 3.04 -8.06
C PHE A 11 4.58 1.77 -7.19
N THR A 12 4.46 0.59 -7.80
CA THR A 12 4.52 -0.71 -7.12
C THR A 12 5.88 -0.89 -6.42
N ALA A 13 6.97 -0.55 -7.10
CA ALA A 13 8.32 -0.65 -6.54
C ALA A 13 8.50 0.24 -5.31
N ARG A 14 7.93 1.46 -5.30
CA ARG A 14 7.95 2.34 -4.13
C ARG A 14 7.15 1.76 -2.95
N VAL A 15 5.95 1.25 -3.22
CA VAL A 15 5.12 0.58 -2.20
C VAL A 15 5.86 -0.62 -1.62
N GLU A 16 6.55 -1.40 -2.46
CA GLU A 16 7.37 -2.54 -2.04
C GLU A 16 8.54 -2.12 -1.14
N GLN A 17 9.25 -1.04 -1.48
CA GLN A 17 10.32 -0.50 -0.62
C GLN A 17 9.80 -0.07 0.76
N VAL A 18 8.62 0.55 0.83
CA VAL A 18 7.98 0.90 2.11
C VAL A 18 7.59 -0.35 2.88
N ALA A 19 6.91 -1.30 2.23
CA ALA A 19 6.45 -2.54 2.87
C ALA A 19 7.62 -3.35 3.44
N ARG A 20 8.71 -3.53 2.69
CA ARG A 20 9.91 -4.25 3.15
C ARG A 20 10.59 -3.59 4.36
N ARG A 21 10.55 -2.26 4.47
CA ARG A 21 11.07 -1.52 5.64
C ARG A 21 10.21 -1.73 6.89
N VAL A 22 8.90 -1.96 6.70
CA VAL A 22 7.96 -2.21 7.79
C VAL A 22 8.07 -3.65 8.28
N ASP A 23 7.95 -4.61 7.37
CA ASP A 23 8.07 -6.04 7.66
C ASP A 23 8.47 -6.80 6.37
N PRO A 24 9.59 -7.54 6.36
CA PRO A 24 10.06 -8.28 5.18
C PRO A 24 9.12 -9.40 4.72
N VAL A 25 8.16 -9.81 5.55
CA VAL A 25 7.14 -10.82 5.23
C VAL A 25 6.06 -10.26 4.32
N LEU A 26 5.81 -8.95 4.34
CA LEU A 26 4.82 -8.31 3.47
C LEU A 26 5.11 -8.57 1.99
N ARG A 27 4.04 -8.82 1.22
CA ARG A 27 4.10 -9.02 -0.22
C ARG A 27 3.25 -7.98 -0.92
N VAL A 28 3.79 -7.46 -2.01
CA VAL A 28 3.18 -6.40 -2.81
C VAL A 28 2.88 -6.95 -4.20
N SER A 29 1.67 -6.73 -4.69
CA SER A 29 1.22 -7.19 -6.01
C SER A 29 0.32 -6.15 -6.65
N GLN A 30 0.29 -6.11 -7.98
CA GLN A 30 -0.62 -5.22 -8.70
C GLN A 30 -2.03 -5.82 -8.72
N ALA A 31 -3.03 -4.97 -8.48
CA ALA A 31 -4.45 -5.34 -8.48
C ALA A 31 -5.28 -4.49 -9.46
N GLY A 32 -4.62 -3.81 -10.39
CA GLY A 32 -5.22 -3.00 -11.45
C GLY A 32 -4.22 -1.98 -12.01
N ASP A 33 -4.67 -1.16 -12.94
CA ASP A 33 -3.81 -0.19 -13.64
C ASP A 33 -3.29 0.92 -12.73
N THR A 34 -3.96 1.16 -11.61
CA THR A 34 -3.59 2.20 -10.64
C THR A 34 -3.55 1.66 -9.21
N VAL A 35 -3.71 0.35 -8.99
CA VAL A 35 -3.93 -0.20 -7.65
C VAL A 35 -2.92 -1.29 -7.33
N VAL A 36 -2.39 -1.21 -6.12
CA VAL A 36 -1.43 -2.17 -5.55
C VAL A 36 -2.02 -2.75 -4.28
N LEU A 37 -1.81 -4.04 -4.08
CA LEU A 37 -2.23 -4.79 -2.91
C LEU A 37 -1.00 -5.15 -2.08
N VAL A 38 -1.04 -4.82 -0.79
CA VAL A 38 -0.08 -5.27 0.21
C VAL A 38 -0.74 -6.34 1.07
N SER A 39 -0.05 -7.46 1.26
CA SER A 39 -0.58 -8.66 1.90
C SER A 39 0.41 -9.26 2.88
N TYR A 40 -0.09 -9.87 3.94
CA TYR A 40 0.66 -10.78 4.80
C TYR A 40 0.38 -12.22 4.35
N PRO A 41 1.39 -12.96 3.84
CA PRO A 41 1.21 -14.34 3.38
C PRO A 41 0.50 -15.22 4.41
N GLY A 42 -0.55 -15.92 3.97
CA GLY A 42 -1.28 -16.88 4.79
C GLY A 42 -2.40 -16.30 5.66
N LEU A 43 -2.60 -14.98 5.71
CA LEU A 43 -3.61 -14.36 6.59
C LEU A 43 -4.83 -13.77 5.85
N GLY A 44 -4.86 -13.82 4.51
CA GLY A 44 -6.00 -13.41 3.67
C GLY A 44 -6.45 -11.94 3.74
N SER A 45 -5.89 -11.17 4.67
CA SER A 45 -6.16 -9.74 4.87
C SER A 45 -5.25 -8.91 3.98
N HIS A 46 -5.76 -7.82 3.40
CA HIS A 46 -4.99 -7.00 2.46
C HIS A 46 -5.17 -5.50 2.71
N VAL A 47 -4.12 -4.73 2.40
CA VAL A 47 -4.15 -3.27 2.32
C VAL A 47 -4.06 -2.88 0.85
N TRP A 48 -5.06 -2.17 0.35
CA TRP A 48 -5.07 -1.67 -1.02
C TRP A 48 -4.48 -0.26 -1.04
N VAL A 49 -3.67 0.01 -2.04
CA VAL A 49 -2.94 1.26 -2.23
C VAL A 49 -3.19 1.69 -3.67
N ALA A 50 -4.10 2.64 -3.86
CA ALA A 50 -4.46 3.18 -5.17
C ALA A 50 -3.66 4.45 -5.44
N ALA A 51 -2.99 4.56 -6.59
CA ALA A 51 -2.41 5.80 -7.06
C ALA A 51 -3.52 6.81 -7.41
N ALA A 52 -3.29 8.08 -7.10
CA ALA A 52 -4.12 9.21 -7.49
C ALA A 52 -3.24 10.28 -8.16
N ASP A 53 -3.80 11.03 -9.12
CA ASP A 53 -3.19 12.13 -9.89
C ASP A 53 -1.71 11.92 -10.29
N ASP A 54 -1.46 11.55 -11.55
CA ASP A 54 -0.14 11.47 -12.21
C ASP A 54 0.97 10.69 -11.45
N GLY A 55 0.63 9.94 -10.40
CA GLY A 55 1.56 9.15 -9.58
C GLY A 55 2.15 9.87 -8.37
N GLU A 56 1.72 11.09 -8.07
CA GLU A 56 2.19 11.85 -6.91
C GLU A 56 1.33 11.63 -5.66
N LYS A 57 0.14 11.04 -5.78
CA LYS A 57 -0.76 10.77 -4.65
C LYS A 57 -1.13 9.30 -4.52
N PHE A 58 -1.55 8.86 -3.34
CA PHE A 58 -2.07 7.51 -3.13
C PHE A 58 -3.17 7.47 -2.06
N ALA A 59 -4.27 6.81 -2.37
CA ALA A 59 -5.30 6.47 -1.40
C ALA A 59 -4.99 5.09 -0.81
N VAL A 60 -5.01 4.97 0.52
CA VAL A 60 -4.94 3.67 1.19
C VAL A 60 -6.35 3.24 1.57
N LEU A 61 -6.76 2.09 1.04
CA LEU A 61 -8.05 1.46 1.32
C LEU A 61 -7.75 0.21 2.15
N LYS A 62 -8.01 0.29 3.45
CA LYS A 62 -7.89 -0.85 4.36
C LYS A 62 -9.26 -1.53 4.43
N THR A 63 -9.38 -2.79 4.00
CA THR A 63 -10.62 -3.55 4.25
C THR A 63 -10.34 -4.93 4.81
N ARG A 64 -11.22 -5.34 5.73
CA ARG A 64 -11.11 -6.60 6.46
C ARG A 64 -12.01 -7.72 5.91
N ASN A 65 -12.86 -7.49 4.87
CA ASN A 65 -13.61 -8.57 4.16
C ASN A 65 -14.58 -8.15 3.03
N ASP A 66 -14.73 -6.87 2.62
CA ASP A 66 -15.66 -6.51 1.52
C ASP A 66 -15.20 -5.26 0.74
N ALA A 67 -15.84 -5.01 -0.42
CA ALA A 67 -15.49 -3.98 -1.42
C ALA A 67 -15.08 -2.62 -0.81
N PRO A 68 -14.01 -1.98 -1.32
CA PRO A 68 -13.32 -0.91 -0.63
C PRO A 68 -14.18 0.34 -0.43
N ARG A 69 -14.29 0.80 0.83
CA ARG A 69 -14.70 2.17 1.17
C ARG A 69 -13.44 3.01 1.43
N PRO A 70 -13.38 4.29 0.99
CA PRO A 70 -12.21 5.14 1.22
C PRO A 70 -11.97 5.32 2.73
N ALA A 71 -10.89 4.75 3.25
CA ALA A 71 -10.55 4.87 4.67
C ALA A 71 -9.65 6.10 4.91
N HIS A 72 -8.61 6.31 4.10
CA HIS A 72 -7.73 7.49 4.21
C HIS A 72 -7.12 7.88 2.85
N MET A 73 -7.28 9.15 2.44
CA MET A 73 -6.58 9.74 1.29
C MET A 73 -5.24 10.33 1.76
N GLY A 74 -4.12 9.94 1.13
CA GLY A 74 -2.78 10.51 1.36
C GLY A 74 -2.09 10.92 0.04
N SER A 75 -0.91 11.53 0.10
CA SER A 75 -0.06 11.81 -1.09
C SER A 75 1.28 11.08 -0.98
N ILE A 76 1.85 10.50 -2.06
CA ILE A 76 3.25 9.96 -2.03
C ILE A 76 4.20 11.13 -2.28
N SER A 77 4.24 12.04 -1.31
CA SER A 77 5.44 12.80 -0.99
C SER A 77 6.26 11.98 0.04
N PRO A 78 7.47 12.39 0.46
CA PRO A 78 8.17 11.73 1.57
C PRO A 78 7.30 11.58 2.83
N VAL A 79 6.35 12.51 3.04
CA VAL A 79 5.32 12.46 4.08
C VAL A 79 4.36 11.26 3.87
N GLY A 80 4.04 10.96 2.61
CA GLY A 80 3.26 9.80 2.19
C GLY A 80 3.87 8.46 2.51
N GLU A 81 5.15 8.29 2.23
CA GLU A 81 5.84 7.05 2.58
C GLU A 81 5.80 6.77 4.08
N GLY A 82 5.95 7.83 4.89
CA GLY A 82 5.80 7.75 6.35
C GLY A 82 4.39 7.32 6.77
N PHE A 83 3.37 7.91 6.16
CA PHE A 83 1.96 7.56 6.41
C PHE A 83 1.63 6.12 5.98
N LEU A 84 2.10 5.68 4.80
CA LEU A 84 1.96 4.30 4.35
C LEU A 84 2.65 3.35 5.33
N ALA A 85 3.86 3.68 5.78
CA ALA A 85 4.59 2.87 6.75
C ALA A 85 3.84 2.77 8.09
N GLU A 86 3.15 3.81 8.53
CA GLU A 86 2.30 3.78 9.72
C GLU A 86 1.09 2.86 9.53
N ILE A 87 0.36 2.99 8.41
CA ILE A 87 -0.78 2.12 8.11
C ILE A 87 -0.35 0.65 8.05
N LEU A 88 0.77 0.35 7.38
CA LEU A 88 1.30 -1.00 7.28
C LEU A 88 1.75 -1.55 8.64
N ARG A 89 2.36 -0.74 9.50
CA ARG A 89 2.70 -1.15 10.87
C ARG A 89 1.46 -1.49 11.69
N ASN A 90 0.42 -0.67 11.61
CA ASN A 90 -0.86 -0.92 12.27
C ASN A 90 -1.52 -2.19 11.71
N TYR A 91 -1.46 -2.39 10.40
CA TYR A 91 -1.93 -3.61 9.76
C TYR A 91 -1.19 -4.84 10.30
N VAL A 92 0.16 -4.86 10.29
CA VAL A 92 0.95 -5.98 10.82
C VAL A 92 0.61 -6.27 12.28
N ALA A 93 0.48 -5.23 13.12
CA ALA A 93 0.07 -5.38 14.50
C ALA A 93 -1.34 -5.99 14.66
N GLU A 94 -2.28 -5.63 13.77
CA GLU A 94 -3.66 -6.13 13.79
C GLU A 94 -3.81 -7.56 13.27
N VAL A 95 -3.05 -7.96 12.24
CA VAL A 95 -3.06 -9.36 11.81
C VAL A 95 -2.37 -10.25 12.84
N GLY A 96 -1.49 -9.64 13.66
CA GLY A 96 -0.66 -10.31 14.65
C GLY A 96 0.43 -11.09 13.93
N HIS A 97 1.68 -10.98 14.39
CA HIS A 97 2.68 -11.96 13.99
C HIS A 97 2.12 -13.33 14.35
N PRO A 98 1.79 -14.20 13.38
CA PRO A 98 1.44 -15.57 13.73
C PRO A 98 2.67 -16.09 14.46
N ARG A 99 2.50 -16.41 15.74
CA ARG A 99 3.57 -16.97 16.56
C ARG A 99 4.13 -18.15 15.79
N VAL A 100 5.35 -18.00 15.27
CA VAL A 100 6.19 -19.13 14.90
C VAL A 100 6.59 -19.82 16.20
#